data_AF-A0A3A8GL88-F1
#
_entry.id   AF-A0A3A8GL88-F1
#
_cell.length_a   1.000
_cell.length_b   1.000
_cell.length_c   1.000
_cell.angle_alpha   90.00
_cell.angle_beta   90.00
_cell.angle_gamma   90.00
#
_symmetry.space_group_name_H-M   'P 1'
#
loop_
_entity.id
_entity.type
_entity.pdbx_description
1 polymer ?
#
loop_
_entity_poly.entity_id
_entity_poly.type
_entity_poly.pdbx_seq_one_letter_code
_entity_poly.pdbx_strand_id
1 'polypeptide(L)'
;MKSPVFVIAGYVLREAASRKFIMAFMVGLTLVLATVALSLKLEVVDGALAATRLFGEVMRSNIMSVDVALRPMYRAAAYLVFYGGILFGIVACSDFAPGLLSPGRIEHLLALPLQRWHLLAGTFLGVMTLALGGTVYAAGGLTLIFGVKTGYWTVGPLIAGGLACVGFAAVYAVMLTTATLVRSAALCSAAGFVLLVGGILAGFRADVSRYLESGFGRTAFDAVTLVLPRLSALASRAADLASSTPLEKGSLGMLLGGVLVFGLGALSVGFWHFEGKDC
;
A
#
# COMPACT_ATOMS: atom_id res chain seq x y z
N MET A 1 -21.73 21.36 -13.96
CA MET A 1 -20.30 21.74 -13.87
C MET A 1 -19.55 20.63 -13.13
N LYS A 2 -18.64 19.89 -13.79
CA LYS A 2 -17.79 18.88 -13.12
C LYS A 2 -16.64 19.62 -12.44
N SER A 3 -16.35 19.31 -11.17
CA SER A 3 -15.24 19.96 -10.46
C SER A 3 -13.91 19.70 -11.19
N PRO A 4 -13.06 20.72 -11.38
CA PRO A 4 -11.83 20.62 -12.16
C PRO A 4 -10.85 19.56 -11.62
N VAL A 5 -10.90 19.25 -10.32
CA VAL A 5 -10.08 18.18 -9.71
C VAL A 5 -10.39 16.81 -10.35
N PHE A 6 -11.67 16.50 -10.56
CA PHE A 6 -12.09 15.21 -11.13
C PHE A 6 -11.75 15.10 -12.62
N VAL A 7 -11.71 16.23 -13.34
CA VAL A 7 -11.28 16.25 -14.74
C VAL A 7 -9.81 15.88 -14.85
N ILE A 8 -8.96 16.44 -13.98
CA ILE A 8 -7.53 16.12 -13.92
C ILE A 8 -7.32 14.67 -13.48
N ALA A 9 -8.05 14.19 -12.47
CA ALA A 9 -7.99 12.78 -12.08
C ALA A 9 -8.34 11.86 -13.25
N GLY A 10 -9.40 12.17 -14.01
CA GLY A 10 -9.77 11.44 -15.22
C GLY A 10 -8.71 11.51 -16.33
N TYR A 11 -8.00 12.64 -16.47
CA TYR A 11 -6.88 12.77 -17.39
C TYR A 11 -5.72 11.85 -16.99
N VAL A 12 -5.35 11.80 -15.71
CA VAL A 12 -4.30 10.89 -15.20
C VAL A 12 -4.67 9.43 -15.46
N LEU A 13 -5.94 9.06 -15.23
CA LEU A 13 -6.43 7.72 -15.54
C LEU A 13 -6.32 7.39 -17.04
N ARG A 14 -6.69 8.35 -17.90
CA ARG A 14 -6.62 8.18 -19.35
C ARG A 14 -5.18 8.12 -19.87
N GLU A 15 -4.28 8.90 -19.28
CA GLU A 15 -2.84 8.87 -19.57
C GLU A 15 -2.21 7.54 -19.12
N ALA A 16 -2.59 7.04 -17.94
CA ALA A 16 -2.18 5.71 -17.49
C ALA A 16 -2.72 4.61 -18.42
N ALA A 17 -3.94 4.75 -18.91
CA ALA A 17 -4.52 3.82 -19.88
C ALA A 17 -3.80 3.88 -21.24
N SER A 18 -3.52 5.08 -21.76
CA SER A 18 -2.90 5.29 -23.07
C SER A 18 -1.46 4.77 -23.12
N ARG A 19 -0.72 4.88 -22.00
CA ARG A 19 0.64 4.35 -21.85
C ARG A 19 0.71 2.83 -21.69
N LYS A 20 -0.41 2.11 -21.84
CA LYS A 20 -0.53 0.67 -21.52
C LYS A 20 -0.14 0.32 -20.08
N PHE A 21 -0.03 1.32 -19.21
CA PHE A 21 0.40 1.14 -17.83
C PHE A 21 -0.62 0.33 -17.05
N ILE A 22 -1.91 0.62 -17.26
CA ILE A 22 -3.01 -0.18 -16.69
C ILE A 22 -2.94 -1.63 -17.15
N MET A 23 -2.62 -1.89 -18.42
CA MET A 23 -2.46 -3.27 -18.91
C MET A 23 -1.25 -3.95 -18.26
N ALA A 24 -0.09 -3.29 -18.19
CA ALA A 24 1.09 -3.84 -17.53
C ALA A 24 0.81 -4.14 -16.05
N PHE A 25 0.09 -3.26 -15.36
CA PHE A 25 -0.32 -3.45 -13.98
C PHE A 25 -1.28 -4.64 -13.80
N MET A 26 -2.31 -4.73 -14.64
CA MET A 26 -3.27 -5.84 -14.60
C MET A 26 -2.61 -7.18 -14.96
N VAL A 27 -1.68 -7.19 -15.92
CA VAL A 27 -0.86 -8.36 -16.26
C VAL A 27 0.03 -8.76 -15.08
N GLY A 28 0.68 -7.80 -14.42
CA GLY A 28 1.49 -8.07 -13.24
C GLY A 28 0.67 -8.66 -12.10
N LEU A 29 -0.49 -8.06 -11.78
CA LEU A 29 -1.40 -8.57 -10.75
C LEU A 29 -1.97 -9.95 -11.10
N THR A 30 -2.37 -10.17 -12.35
CA THR A 30 -2.85 -11.50 -12.79
C THR A 30 -1.76 -12.55 -12.73
N LEU A 31 -0.53 -12.21 -13.10
CA LEU A 31 0.59 -13.14 -13.04
C LEU A 31 0.86 -13.54 -11.58
N VAL A 32 0.90 -12.59 -10.65
CA VAL A 32 1.03 -12.87 -9.21
C VAL A 32 -0.12 -13.75 -8.71
N LEU A 33 -1.36 -13.42 -9.05
CA LEU A 33 -2.53 -14.23 -8.67
C LEU A 33 -2.46 -15.64 -9.28
N ALA A 34 -2.00 -15.78 -10.52
CA ALA A 34 -1.81 -17.06 -11.17
C ALA A 34 -0.71 -17.87 -10.49
N THR A 35 0.43 -17.26 -10.13
CA THR A 35 1.51 -17.93 -9.39
C THR A 35 1.01 -18.44 -8.04
N VAL A 36 0.24 -17.64 -7.29
CA VAL A 36 -0.39 -18.06 -6.02
C VAL A 36 -1.40 -19.18 -6.25
N ALA A 37 -2.26 -19.04 -7.26
CA ALA A 37 -3.25 -20.06 -7.64
C ALA A 37 -2.59 -21.38 -8.08
N LEU A 38 -1.42 -21.36 -8.71
CA LEU A 38 -0.72 -22.58 -9.10
C LEU A 38 0.04 -23.19 -7.92
N SER A 39 0.74 -22.38 -7.11
CA SER A 39 1.51 -22.84 -5.95
C SER A 39 0.65 -23.56 -4.92
N LEU A 40 -0.56 -23.05 -4.67
CA LEU A 40 -1.54 -23.67 -3.76
C LEU A 40 -1.97 -25.09 -4.16
N LYS A 41 -1.75 -25.55 -5.41
CA LYS A 41 -2.08 -26.94 -5.79
C LYS A 41 -1.02 -27.95 -5.34
N LEU A 42 0.22 -27.54 -5.08
CA LEU A 42 1.32 -28.44 -4.71
C LEU A 42 1.32 -28.70 -3.19
N GLU A 43 1.17 -27.65 -2.39
CA GLU A 43 1.21 -27.74 -0.92
C GLU A 43 0.01 -28.49 -0.29
N VAL A 44 -1.19 -28.39 -0.84
CA VAL A 44 -2.38 -29.08 -0.29
C VAL A 44 -2.35 -30.57 -0.61
N VAL A 45 -1.80 -30.94 -1.77
CA VAL A 45 -1.64 -32.35 -2.17
C VAL A 45 -0.56 -33.01 -1.31
N ASP A 46 0.57 -32.33 -1.08
CA ASP A 46 1.64 -32.83 -0.21
C ASP A 46 1.26 -32.80 1.27
N GLY A 47 0.50 -31.81 1.74
CA GLY A 47 -0.02 -31.76 3.10
C GLY A 47 -1.04 -32.88 3.40
N ALA A 48 -1.93 -33.19 2.44
CA ALA A 48 -2.86 -34.30 2.56
C ALA A 48 -2.16 -35.67 2.47
N LEU A 49 -1.16 -35.81 1.59
CA LEU A 49 -0.37 -37.04 1.46
C LEU A 49 0.61 -37.24 2.65
N ALA A 50 1.15 -36.17 3.22
CA ALA A 50 1.97 -36.22 4.42
C ALA A 50 1.14 -36.54 5.67
N ALA A 51 -0.06 -35.95 5.80
CA ALA A 51 -0.98 -36.25 6.90
C ALA A 51 -1.47 -37.70 6.87
N THR A 52 -1.74 -38.26 5.69
CA THR A 52 -2.15 -39.66 5.53
C THR A 52 -1.00 -40.65 5.75
N ARG A 53 0.26 -40.27 5.48
CA ARG A 53 1.43 -41.11 5.77
C ARG A 53 1.90 -41.03 7.22
N LEU A 54 1.69 -39.90 7.91
CA LEU A 54 2.02 -39.74 9.33
C LEU A 54 0.96 -40.32 10.28
N PHE A 55 -0.31 -40.34 9.88
CA PHE A 55 -1.42 -40.81 10.72
C PHE A 55 -2.15 -42.01 10.09
N GLY A 56 -1.39 -43.09 9.87
CA GLY A 56 -1.92 -44.42 9.55
C GLY A 56 -2.71 -45.08 10.69
N GLU A 57 -2.97 -44.38 11.80
CA GLU A 57 -3.78 -44.89 12.90
C GLU A 57 -4.74 -43.81 13.42
N VAL A 58 -6.03 -44.08 13.20
CA VAL A 58 -7.25 -43.54 13.81
C VAL A 58 -7.06 -42.39 14.82
N MET A 59 -6.97 -41.13 14.34
CA MET A 59 -7.11 -39.98 15.23
C MET A 59 -8.56 -39.52 15.32
N ARG A 60 -9.28 -40.11 16.30
CA ARG A 60 -10.52 -39.58 16.87
C ARG A 60 -10.18 -38.29 17.65
N SER A 61 -10.91 -37.21 17.37
CA SER A 61 -10.98 -35.94 18.12
C SER A 61 -9.71 -35.08 18.29
N ASN A 62 -9.47 -34.16 17.34
CA ASN A 62 -9.38 -32.73 17.64
C ASN A 62 -9.67 -31.97 16.34
N ILE A 63 -10.86 -31.38 16.22
CA ILE A 63 -11.30 -30.62 15.06
C ILE A 63 -10.58 -29.26 15.14
N MET A 64 -9.30 -29.21 14.80
CA MET A 64 -8.67 -27.94 14.48
C MET A 64 -9.41 -27.42 13.25
N SER A 65 -10.17 -26.33 13.42
CA SER A 65 -10.84 -25.69 12.31
C SER A 65 -9.78 -25.33 11.26
N VAL A 66 -10.08 -25.66 10.00
CA VAL A 66 -9.22 -25.39 8.83
C VAL A 66 -8.72 -23.93 8.82
N ASP A 67 -9.52 -23.02 9.38
CA ASP A 67 -9.21 -21.62 9.63
C ASP A 67 -7.95 -21.38 10.46
N VAL A 68 -7.71 -22.17 11.52
CA VAL A 68 -6.57 -22.01 12.43
C VAL A 68 -5.27 -22.46 11.76
N ALA A 69 -5.33 -23.52 10.95
CA ALA A 69 -4.17 -24.02 10.20
C ALA A 69 -3.74 -23.06 9.08
N LEU A 70 -4.68 -22.33 8.46
CA LEU A 70 -4.39 -21.40 7.37
C LEU A 70 -3.99 -19.99 7.83
N ARG A 71 -4.09 -19.65 9.12
CA ARG A 71 -3.75 -18.30 9.62
C ARG A 71 -2.36 -17.79 9.23
N PRO A 72 -1.28 -18.61 9.32
CA PRO A 72 0.05 -18.16 8.92
C PRO A 72 0.11 -17.80 7.44
N MET A 73 -0.58 -18.57 6.59
CA MET A 73 -0.66 -18.32 5.16
C MET A 73 -1.41 -17.01 4.85
N TYR A 74 -2.55 -16.78 5.50
CA TYR A 74 -3.29 -15.52 5.35
C TYR A 74 -2.50 -14.30 5.85
N ARG A 75 -1.75 -14.44 6.94
CA ARG A 75 -0.85 -13.37 7.44
C ARG A 75 0.28 -13.09 6.45
N ALA A 76 0.95 -14.12 5.94
CA ALA A 76 2.02 -13.96 4.94
C ALA A 76 1.50 -13.29 3.67
N ALA A 77 0.34 -13.73 3.17
CA ALA A 77 -0.31 -13.13 2.01
C ALA A 77 -0.69 -11.66 2.28
N ALA A 78 -1.22 -11.33 3.45
CA ALA A 78 -1.55 -9.96 3.82
C ALA A 78 -0.31 -9.06 3.89
N TYR A 79 0.81 -9.53 4.46
CA TYR A 79 2.07 -8.78 4.46
C TYR A 79 2.62 -8.57 3.05
N LEU A 80 2.56 -9.60 2.21
CA LEU A 80 3.00 -9.52 0.82
C LEU A 80 2.16 -8.52 0.03
N VAL A 81 0.83 -8.56 0.17
CA VAL A 81 -0.07 -7.61 -0.48
C VAL A 81 0.16 -6.19 0.04
N PHE A 82 0.35 -6.02 1.35
CA PHE A 82 0.56 -4.70 1.95
C PHE A 82 1.88 -4.06 1.52
N TYR A 83 3.01 -4.71 1.79
CA TYR A 83 4.32 -4.16 1.46
C TYR A 83 4.63 -4.24 -0.03
N GLY A 84 4.29 -5.35 -0.67
CA GLY A 84 4.48 -5.53 -2.11
C GLY A 84 3.62 -4.56 -2.91
N GLY A 85 2.37 -4.31 -2.48
CA GLY A 85 1.50 -3.31 -3.09
C GLY A 85 2.05 -1.90 -2.97
N ILE A 86 2.55 -1.50 -1.79
CA ILE A 86 3.18 -0.18 -1.60
C ILE A 86 4.48 -0.06 -2.42
N LEU A 87 5.37 -1.05 -2.38
CA LEU A 87 6.62 -1.05 -3.16
C LEU A 87 6.36 -0.95 -4.66
N PHE A 88 5.44 -1.79 -5.15
CA PHE A 88 5.01 -1.73 -6.53
C PHE A 88 4.44 -0.35 -6.85
N GLY A 89 3.58 0.19 -5.99
CA GLY A 89 3.01 1.53 -6.12
C GLY A 89 4.05 2.65 -6.21
N ILE A 90 5.12 2.59 -5.41
CA ILE A 90 6.22 3.56 -5.44
C ILE A 90 6.92 3.54 -6.81
N VAL A 91 7.28 2.36 -7.30
CA VAL A 91 7.97 2.22 -8.60
C VAL A 91 7.04 2.65 -9.72
N ALA A 92 5.80 2.17 -9.68
CA ALA A 92 4.74 2.45 -10.63
C ALA A 92 4.43 3.95 -10.79
N CYS A 93 4.40 4.69 -9.67
CA CYS A 93 3.92 6.06 -9.66
C CYS A 93 5.02 7.12 -9.67
N SER A 94 6.28 6.70 -9.77
CA SER A 94 7.44 7.58 -9.73
C SER A 94 7.47 8.62 -10.86
N ASP A 95 6.99 8.27 -12.05
CA ASP A 95 7.03 9.15 -13.24
C ASP A 95 5.79 10.04 -13.40
N PHE A 96 4.65 9.69 -12.79
CA PHE A 96 3.39 10.42 -13.00
C PHE A 96 3.46 11.86 -12.52
N ALA A 97 4.00 12.12 -11.33
CA ALA A 97 4.06 13.47 -10.78
C ALA A 97 5.10 14.37 -11.48
N PRO A 98 6.35 13.94 -11.69
CA PRO A 98 7.35 14.72 -12.44
C PRO A 98 6.98 14.94 -13.91
N GLY A 99 6.42 13.93 -14.58
CA GLY A 99 6.04 14.00 -15.98
C GLY A 99 4.81 14.88 -16.27
N LEU A 100 4.01 15.20 -15.25
CA LEU A 100 2.98 16.25 -15.33
C LEU A 100 3.57 17.64 -15.05
N LEU A 101 4.72 17.70 -14.38
CA LEU A 101 5.42 18.93 -14.01
C LEU A 101 6.58 19.30 -14.96
N SER A 102 6.71 18.63 -16.10
CA SER A 102 7.77 18.90 -17.08
C SER A 102 7.46 20.13 -17.95
N PRO A 103 8.49 20.92 -18.33
CA PRO A 103 8.33 22.08 -19.22
C PRO A 103 7.75 21.66 -20.58
N GLY A 104 6.80 22.45 -21.12
CA GLY A 104 6.10 22.18 -22.39
C GLY A 104 4.66 21.66 -22.26
N ARG A 105 4.36 20.76 -21.30
CA ARG A 105 2.97 20.29 -21.04
C ARG A 105 2.26 21.13 -19.98
N ILE A 106 3.01 21.64 -19.01
CA ILE A 106 2.56 22.64 -18.04
C ILE A 106 2.02 23.89 -18.76
N GLU A 107 2.74 24.43 -19.75
CA GLU A 107 2.38 25.69 -20.42
C GLU A 107 1.06 25.57 -21.21
N HIS A 108 0.82 24.42 -21.84
CA HIS A 108 -0.44 24.14 -22.53
C HIS A 108 -1.62 23.88 -21.56
N LEU A 109 -1.34 23.38 -20.35
CA LEU A 109 -2.35 23.20 -19.28
C LEU A 109 -2.61 24.49 -18.49
N LEU A 110 -1.62 25.39 -18.36
CA LEU A 110 -1.75 26.71 -17.76
C LEU A 110 -2.43 27.74 -18.66
N ALA A 111 -2.58 27.46 -19.96
CA ALA A 111 -3.46 28.21 -20.83
C ALA A 111 -4.95 28.05 -20.45
N LEU A 112 -5.30 27.01 -19.67
CA LEU A 112 -6.60 26.90 -19.01
C LEU A 112 -6.54 27.53 -17.60
N PRO A 113 -7.60 28.22 -17.15
CA PRO A 113 -7.66 28.88 -15.84
C PRO A 113 -7.81 27.84 -14.70
N LEU A 114 -6.78 27.03 -14.48
CA LEU A 114 -6.72 26.00 -13.44
C LEU A 114 -5.80 26.46 -12.32
N GLN A 115 -6.33 26.49 -11.09
CA GLN A 115 -5.49 26.75 -9.91
C GLN A 115 -4.53 25.58 -9.68
N ARG A 116 -3.28 25.90 -9.39
CA ARG A 116 -2.15 24.95 -9.30
C ARG A 116 -2.37 23.79 -8.32
N TRP A 117 -3.07 24.01 -7.21
CA TRP A 117 -3.41 22.96 -6.24
C TRP A 117 -4.35 21.89 -6.81
N HIS A 118 -5.18 22.21 -7.82
CA HIS A 118 -6.05 21.23 -8.47
C HIS A 118 -5.27 20.18 -9.25
N LEU A 119 -4.09 20.54 -9.79
CA LEU A 119 -3.22 19.61 -10.51
C LEU A 119 -2.69 18.53 -9.56
N LEU A 120 -2.18 18.95 -8.40
CA LEU A 120 -1.67 18.04 -7.38
C LEU A 120 -2.79 17.19 -6.76
N ALA A 121 -3.93 17.80 -6.41
CA ALA A 121 -5.09 17.09 -5.87
C ALA A 121 -5.67 16.07 -6.88
N GLY A 122 -5.78 16.45 -8.15
CA GLY A 122 -6.25 15.56 -9.21
C GLY A 122 -5.29 14.40 -9.47
N THR A 123 -3.99 14.65 -9.41
CA THR A 123 -2.95 13.60 -9.53
C THR A 123 -2.99 12.64 -8.35
N PHE A 124 -3.15 13.16 -7.13
CA PHE A 124 -3.35 12.34 -5.94
C PHE A 124 -4.57 11.44 -6.07
N LEU A 125 -5.74 12.01 -6.39
CA LEU A 125 -6.98 11.24 -6.53
C LEU A 125 -6.94 10.24 -7.69
N GLY A 126 -6.34 10.61 -8.82
CA GLY A 126 -6.18 9.71 -9.97
C GLY A 126 -5.36 8.47 -9.62
N VAL A 127 -4.20 8.65 -8.96
CA VAL A 127 -3.35 7.53 -8.52
C VAL A 127 -4.00 6.73 -7.40
N MET A 128 -4.66 7.37 -6.43
CA MET A 128 -5.42 6.65 -5.40
C MET A 128 -6.56 5.81 -5.99
N THR A 129 -7.22 6.29 -7.05
CA THR A 129 -8.25 5.52 -7.75
C THR A 129 -7.67 4.29 -8.44
N LEU A 130 -6.50 4.41 -9.08
CA LEU A 130 -5.79 3.26 -9.65
C LEU A 130 -5.37 2.27 -8.58
N ALA A 131 -4.81 2.76 -7.47
CA ALA A 131 -4.38 1.93 -6.36
C ALA A 131 -5.57 1.18 -5.74
N LEU A 132 -6.70 1.85 -5.53
CA LEU A 132 -7.93 1.22 -5.03
C LEU A 132 -8.48 0.19 -6.01
N GLY A 133 -8.54 0.49 -7.31
CA GLY A 133 -8.96 -0.46 -8.33
C GLY A 133 -8.06 -1.70 -8.40
N GLY A 134 -6.75 -1.50 -8.34
CA GLY A 134 -5.76 -2.57 -8.28
C GLY A 134 -5.90 -3.43 -7.03
N THR A 135 -6.12 -2.81 -5.88
CA THR A 135 -6.37 -3.49 -4.62
C THR A 135 -7.65 -4.32 -4.66
N VAL A 136 -8.76 -3.76 -5.15
CA VAL A 136 -10.00 -4.51 -5.30
C VAL A 136 -9.80 -5.71 -6.22
N TYR A 137 -9.08 -5.53 -7.32
CA TYR A 137 -8.76 -6.62 -8.24
C TYR A 137 -7.86 -7.70 -7.61
N ALA A 138 -6.75 -7.30 -7.00
CA ALA A 138 -5.77 -8.20 -6.42
C ALA A 138 -6.30 -8.90 -5.17
N ALA A 139 -6.79 -8.14 -4.19
CA ALA A 139 -7.31 -8.69 -2.94
C ALA A 139 -8.63 -9.45 -3.16
N GLY A 140 -9.48 -8.98 -4.08
CA GLY A 140 -10.68 -9.71 -4.50
C GLY A 140 -10.34 -11.03 -5.20
N GLY A 141 -9.39 -11.02 -6.13
CA GLY A 141 -8.88 -12.23 -6.78
C GLY A 141 -8.27 -13.22 -5.80
N LEU A 142 -7.47 -12.74 -4.84
CA LEU A 142 -6.88 -13.56 -3.79
C LEU A 142 -7.94 -14.20 -2.88
N THR A 143 -8.95 -13.42 -2.49
CA THR A 143 -10.10 -13.90 -1.72
C THR A 143 -10.86 -14.99 -2.47
N LEU A 144 -11.06 -14.81 -3.78
CA LEU A 144 -11.76 -15.79 -4.62
C LEU A 144 -10.94 -17.07 -4.79
N ILE A 145 -9.62 -16.97 -4.99
CA ILE A 145 -8.72 -18.13 -5.08
C ILE A 145 -8.75 -18.93 -3.78
N PHE A 146 -8.64 -18.27 -2.63
CA PHE A 146 -8.72 -18.94 -1.33
C PHE A 146 -10.10 -19.53 -1.10
N GLY A 147 -11.18 -18.78 -1.31
CA GLY A 147 -12.56 -19.26 -1.14
C GLY A 147 -12.86 -20.52 -1.96
N VAL A 148 -12.44 -20.54 -3.23
CA VAL A 148 -12.66 -21.70 -4.12
C VAL A 148 -11.77 -22.89 -3.73
N LYS A 149 -10.53 -22.65 -3.31
CA LYS A 149 -9.57 -23.75 -3.04
C LYS A 149 -9.64 -24.32 -1.64
N THR A 150 -9.85 -23.48 -0.64
CA THR A 150 -9.84 -23.87 0.78
C THR A 150 -11.25 -23.95 1.35
N GLY A 151 -12.28 -23.55 0.59
CA GLY A 151 -13.68 -23.51 1.05
C GLY A 151 -13.99 -22.39 2.05
N TYR A 152 -13.01 -21.57 2.41
CA TYR A 152 -13.14 -20.51 3.41
C TYR A 152 -13.27 -19.14 2.75
N TRP A 153 -14.45 -18.53 2.88
CA TRP A 153 -14.72 -17.20 2.38
C TRP A 153 -14.48 -16.16 3.47
N THR A 154 -13.53 -15.26 3.25
CA THR A 154 -13.20 -14.18 4.20
C THR A 154 -13.02 -12.85 3.48
N VAL A 155 -13.52 -11.78 4.09
CA VAL A 155 -13.31 -10.40 3.61
C VAL A 155 -11.95 -9.84 4.07
N GLY A 156 -11.22 -10.61 4.88
CA GLY A 156 -9.94 -10.22 5.48
C GLY A 156 -8.92 -9.64 4.49
N PRO A 157 -8.59 -10.33 3.38
CA PRO A 157 -7.64 -9.82 2.38
C PRO A 157 -8.09 -8.49 1.75
N LEU A 158 -9.40 -8.31 1.51
CA LEU A 158 -9.96 -7.07 0.99
C LEU A 158 -9.76 -5.90 1.95
N ILE A 159 -10.01 -6.13 3.26
CA ILE A 159 -9.78 -5.09 4.27
C ILE A 159 -8.29 -4.79 4.42
N ALA A 160 -7.43 -5.83 4.41
CA ALA A 160 -5.98 -5.68 4.46
C ALA A 160 -5.45 -4.87 3.27
N GLY A 161 -5.98 -5.12 2.07
CA GLY A 161 -5.70 -4.32 0.88
C GLY A 161 -6.16 -2.87 1.03
N GLY A 162 -7.35 -2.63 1.58
CA GLY A 162 -7.83 -1.27 1.87
C GLY A 162 -6.91 -0.51 2.83
N LEU A 163 -6.41 -1.18 3.88
CA LEU A 163 -5.41 -0.62 4.79
C LEU A 163 -4.08 -0.33 4.08
N ALA A 164 -3.68 -1.19 3.12
CA ALA A 164 -2.52 -0.93 2.28
C ALA A 164 -2.71 0.32 1.41
N CYS A 165 -3.90 0.57 0.87
CA CYS A 165 -4.19 1.83 0.16
C CYS A 165 -4.04 3.06 1.06
N VAL A 166 -4.48 2.99 2.33
CA VAL A 166 -4.29 4.10 3.28
C VAL A 166 -2.80 4.32 3.57
N GLY A 167 -2.04 3.25 3.78
CA GLY A 167 -0.59 3.34 3.94
C GLY A 167 0.10 3.93 2.71
N PHE A 168 -0.29 3.47 1.52
CA PHE A 168 0.21 3.98 0.24
C PHE A 168 -0.15 5.45 0.03
N ALA A 169 -1.32 5.91 0.47
CA ALA A 169 -1.73 7.31 0.37
C ALA A 169 -0.75 8.25 1.09
N ALA A 170 -0.30 7.87 2.30
CA ALA A 170 0.69 8.64 3.05
C ALA A 170 2.06 8.65 2.34
N VAL A 171 2.48 7.52 1.78
CA VAL A 171 3.72 7.43 1.00
C VAL A 171 3.64 8.29 -0.27
N TYR A 172 2.54 8.19 -1.00
CA TYR A 172 2.36 8.92 -2.24
C TYR A 172 2.24 10.43 -2.04
N ALA A 173 1.68 10.89 -0.91
CA ALA A 173 1.69 12.29 -0.53
C ALA A 173 3.13 12.83 -0.44
N VAL A 174 4.06 12.10 0.19
CA VAL A 174 5.48 12.47 0.25
C VAL A 174 6.13 12.43 -1.12
N MET A 175 5.82 11.43 -1.95
CA MET A 175 6.32 11.39 -3.33
C MET A 175 5.88 12.62 -4.15
N LEU A 176 4.61 13.01 -4.04
CA LEU A 176 4.08 14.21 -4.70
C LEU A 176 4.76 15.48 -4.20
N THR A 177 4.98 15.62 -2.89
CA THR A 177 5.70 16.78 -2.34
C THR A 177 7.14 16.83 -2.84
N THR A 178 7.79 15.68 -2.96
CA THR A 178 9.15 15.61 -3.50
C THR A 178 9.17 15.98 -4.99
N ALA A 179 8.11 15.63 -5.74
CA ALA A 179 7.97 15.99 -7.15
C ALA A 179 7.88 17.52 -7.36
N THR A 180 7.22 18.26 -6.46
CA THR A 180 7.16 19.74 -6.55
C THR A 180 8.50 20.41 -6.25
N LEU A 181 9.37 19.73 -5.51
CA LEU A 181 10.73 20.18 -5.21
C LEU A 181 11.69 19.89 -6.35
N VAL A 182 11.81 18.62 -6.76
CA VAL A 182 12.96 18.17 -7.58
C VAL A 182 12.59 17.72 -9.00
N ARG A 183 11.30 17.65 -9.37
CA ARG A 183 10.82 17.28 -10.73
C ARG A 183 11.56 16.07 -11.34
N SER A 184 11.94 15.09 -10.53
CA SER A 184 12.70 13.90 -10.93
C SER A 184 12.06 12.62 -10.41
N ALA A 185 11.79 11.67 -11.31
CA ALA A 185 11.15 10.40 -10.97
C ALA A 185 11.98 9.55 -10.00
N ALA A 186 13.30 9.52 -10.18
CA ALA A 186 14.21 8.78 -9.31
C ALA A 186 14.22 9.29 -7.87
N LEU A 187 14.13 10.61 -7.68
CA LEU A 187 14.09 11.20 -6.34
C LEU A 187 12.72 11.03 -5.68
N CYS A 188 11.65 11.04 -6.46
CA CYS A 188 10.31 10.72 -5.95
C CYS A 188 10.22 9.27 -5.47
N SER A 189 10.74 8.31 -6.25
CA SER A 189 10.76 6.91 -5.82
C SER A 189 11.67 6.68 -4.61
N ALA A 190 12.84 7.32 -4.58
CA ALA A 190 13.74 7.27 -3.43
C ALA A 190 13.08 7.82 -2.15
N ALA A 191 12.38 8.95 -2.23
CA ALA A 191 11.64 9.51 -1.09
C ALA A 191 10.52 8.58 -0.60
N GLY A 192 9.77 7.97 -1.53
CA GLY A 192 8.76 6.97 -1.20
C GLY A 192 9.37 5.74 -0.51
N PHE A 193 10.51 5.26 -1.00
CA PHE A 193 11.22 4.12 -0.42
C PHE A 193 11.79 4.43 0.97
N VAL A 194 12.41 5.59 1.15
CA VAL A 194 12.89 6.07 2.45
C VAL A 194 11.74 6.17 3.45
N LEU A 195 10.58 6.69 3.03
CA LEU A 195 9.41 6.75 3.91
C LEU A 195 8.88 5.36 4.25
N LEU A 196 8.86 4.44 3.29
CA LEU A 196 8.45 3.06 3.55
C LEU A 196 9.35 2.39 4.60
N VAL A 197 10.67 2.46 4.40
CA VAL A 197 11.66 1.89 5.33
C VAL A 197 11.58 2.58 6.69
N GLY A 198 11.50 3.92 6.71
CA GLY A 198 11.32 4.71 7.94
C GLY A 198 10.03 4.36 8.68
N GLY A 199 8.93 4.14 7.97
CA GLY A 199 7.65 3.74 8.54
C GLY A 199 7.64 2.31 9.09
N ILE A 200 8.45 1.42 8.51
CA ILE A 200 8.70 0.08 9.06
C ILE A 200 9.46 0.20 10.38
N LEU A 201 10.57 0.95 10.39
CA LEU A 201 11.38 1.24 11.58
C LEU A 201 10.55 1.88 12.70
N ALA A 202 9.67 2.83 12.36
CA ALA A 202 8.81 3.52 13.33
C ALA A 202 7.80 2.59 14.03
N GLY A 203 7.36 1.49 13.40
CA GLY A 203 6.54 0.51 14.11
C GLY A 203 7.34 -0.32 15.12
N PHE A 204 8.58 -0.70 14.79
CA PHE A 204 9.50 -1.44 15.66
C PHE A 204 10.34 -0.54 16.59
N ARG A 205 9.96 0.73 16.76
CA ARG A 205 10.74 1.73 17.53
C ARG A 205 11.16 1.26 18.92
N ALA A 206 10.28 0.55 19.62
CA ALA A 206 10.51 0.12 21.00
C ALA A 206 11.53 -1.02 21.09
N ASP A 207 11.58 -1.88 20.07
CA ASP A 207 12.54 -2.97 20.00
C ASP A 207 13.89 -2.46 19.53
N VAL A 208 13.91 -1.60 18.50
CA VAL A 208 15.15 -1.03 17.95
C VAL A 208 15.84 -0.13 18.97
N SER A 209 15.10 0.76 19.66
CA SER A 209 15.67 1.65 20.68
C SER A 209 16.32 0.94 21.86
N ARG A 210 15.99 -0.34 22.13
CA ARG A 210 16.64 -1.15 23.16
C ARG A 210 18.05 -1.59 22.78
N TYR A 211 18.32 -1.73 21.49
CA TYR A 211 19.65 -2.08 20.97
C TYR A 211 20.55 -0.85 20.81
N LEU A 212 19.99 0.36 20.84
CA LEU A 212 20.77 1.59 20.82
C LEU A 212 21.24 1.95 22.24
N GLU A 213 22.52 2.26 22.38
CA GLU A 213 23.08 2.82 23.60
C GLU A 213 22.33 4.09 24.02
N SER A 214 22.17 4.28 25.33
CA SER A 214 21.57 5.49 25.88
C SER A 214 22.47 6.69 25.57
N GLY A 215 22.03 7.54 24.64
CA GLY A 215 22.76 8.72 24.19
C GLY A 215 22.01 9.49 23.11
N PHE A 216 22.70 10.42 22.46
CA PHE A 216 22.12 11.29 21.42
C PHE A 216 21.50 10.50 20.26
N GLY A 217 22.10 9.38 19.86
CA GLY A 217 21.60 8.53 18.78
C GLY A 217 20.21 7.95 19.06
N ARG A 218 19.96 7.50 20.30
CA ARG A 218 18.66 6.98 20.72
C ARG A 218 17.60 8.07 20.76
N THR A 219 17.93 9.24 21.31
CA THR A 219 17.00 10.38 21.34
C THR A 219 16.65 10.89 19.95
N ALA A 220 17.64 10.95 19.04
CA ALA A 220 17.41 11.34 17.65
C ALA A 220 16.53 10.32 16.91
N PHE A 221 16.78 9.02 17.11
CA PHE A 221 15.96 7.94 16.56
C PHE A 221 14.51 8.01 17.06
N ASP A 222 14.32 8.18 18.36
CA ASP A 222 12.98 8.29 18.96
C ASP A 222 12.25 9.54 18.44
N ALA A 223 12.94 10.68 18.30
CA ALA A 223 12.36 11.92 17.76
C ALA A 223 11.94 11.77 16.29
N VAL A 224 12.79 11.18 15.44
CA VAL A 224 12.48 10.97 14.02
C VAL A 224 11.34 9.97 13.84
N THR A 225 11.37 8.85 14.58
CA THR A 225 10.35 7.81 14.47
C THR A 225 9.00 8.20 15.07
N LEU A 226 8.94 9.22 15.93
CA LEU A 226 7.68 9.79 16.42
C LEU A 226 6.88 10.50 15.32
N VAL A 227 7.57 11.14 14.36
CA VAL A 227 6.94 11.89 13.26
C VAL A 227 6.50 10.96 12.13
N LEU A 228 7.22 9.84 11.93
CA LEU A 228 6.97 8.93 10.81
C LEU A 228 5.69 8.10 10.98
N PRO A 229 4.95 7.83 9.88
CA PRO A 229 3.77 6.97 9.94
C PRO A 229 4.17 5.54 10.26
N ARG A 230 3.52 4.91 11.25
CA ARG A 230 3.83 3.54 11.70
C ARG A 230 3.26 2.49 10.75
N LEU A 231 3.80 2.42 9.54
CA LEU A 231 3.32 1.53 8.46
C LEU A 231 3.38 0.05 8.84
N SER A 232 4.39 -0.38 9.59
CA SER A 232 4.48 -1.78 10.04
C SER A 232 3.45 -2.14 11.09
N ALA A 233 3.07 -1.20 11.97
CA ALA A 233 1.94 -1.39 12.87
C ALA A 233 0.63 -1.53 12.06
N LEU A 234 0.43 -0.70 11.04
CA LEU A 234 -0.74 -0.82 10.16
C LEU A 234 -0.76 -2.18 9.42
N ALA A 235 0.39 -2.63 8.91
CA ALA A 235 0.55 -3.93 8.25
C ALA A 235 0.24 -5.10 9.18
N SER A 236 0.73 -5.06 10.42
CA SER A 236 0.44 -6.11 11.41
C SER A 236 -1.05 -6.21 11.72
N ARG A 237 -1.73 -5.06 11.88
CA ARG A 237 -3.19 -5.03 12.07
C ARG A 237 -3.93 -5.53 10.84
N ALA A 238 -3.47 -5.18 9.64
CA ALA A 238 -4.02 -5.72 8.40
C ALA A 238 -3.91 -7.25 8.32
N ALA A 239 -2.76 -7.81 8.72
CA ALA A 239 -2.54 -9.25 8.77
C ALA A 239 -3.39 -9.95 9.85
N ASP A 240 -3.60 -9.28 10.98
CA ASP A 240 -4.48 -9.77 12.06
C ASP A 240 -5.95 -9.84 11.61
N LEU A 241 -6.45 -8.82 10.89
CA LEU A 241 -7.78 -8.88 10.27
C LEU A 241 -7.87 -9.96 9.20
N ALA A 242 -6.83 -10.12 8.38
CA ALA A 242 -6.81 -11.13 7.33
C ALA A 242 -6.89 -12.55 7.89
N SER A 243 -6.36 -12.77 9.10
CA SER A 243 -6.38 -14.06 9.81
C SER A 243 -7.53 -14.20 10.81
N SER A 244 -8.54 -13.31 10.76
CA SER A 244 -9.72 -13.32 11.63
C SER A 244 -9.35 -13.32 13.13
N THR A 245 -8.22 -12.70 13.48
CA THR A 245 -7.81 -12.55 14.89
C THR A 245 -8.46 -11.32 15.51
N PRO A 246 -8.89 -11.40 16.78
CA PRO A 246 -9.58 -10.29 17.43
C PRO A 246 -8.66 -9.07 17.55
N LEU A 247 -9.15 -7.92 17.10
CA LEU A 247 -8.48 -6.64 17.26
C LEU A 247 -8.54 -6.19 18.72
N GLU A 248 -7.40 -5.75 19.27
CA GLU A 248 -7.44 -4.85 20.43
C GLU A 248 -8.26 -3.60 20.11
N LYS A 249 -9.23 -3.30 20.96
CA LYS A 249 -10.15 -2.18 20.81
C LYS A 249 -9.39 -0.85 20.86
N GLY A 250 -9.67 0.06 19.91
CA GLY A 250 -9.21 1.47 19.93
C GLY A 250 -7.87 1.77 19.24
N SER A 251 -7.04 0.78 18.93
CA SER A 251 -5.70 1.03 18.35
C SER A 251 -5.73 1.32 16.85
N LEU A 252 -6.63 0.68 16.09
CA LEU A 252 -6.69 0.80 14.63
C LEU A 252 -7.13 2.20 14.18
N GLY A 253 -8.11 2.79 14.86
CA GLY A 253 -8.58 4.15 14.56
C GLY A 253 -7.49 5.20 14.81
N MET A 254 -6.72 5.06 15.89
CA MET A 254 -5.61 5.97 16.19
C MET A 254 -4.45 5.82 15.20
N LEU A 255 -4.13 4.59 14.79
CA LEU A 255 -3.12 4.34 13.75
C LEU A 255 -3.53 4.92 12.40
N LEU A 256 -4.78 4.68 11.96
CA LEU A 256 -5.31 5.28 10.74
C LEU A 256 -5.31 6.81 10.80
N GLY A 257 -5.74 7.38 11.93
CA GLY A 257 -5.69 8.81 12.17
C GLY A 257 -4.28 9.36 12.03
N GLY A 258 -3.28 8.73 12.65
CA GLY A 258 -1.88 9.15 12.54
C GLY A 258 -1.34 9.09 11.11
N VAL A 259 -1.62 8.00 10.38
CA VAL A 259 -1.19 7.84 8.98
C VAL A 259 -1.85 8.88 8.06
N LEU A 260 -3.15 9.14 8.26
CA LEU A 260 -3.89 10.13 7.48
C LEU A 260 -3.44 11.56 7.79
N VAL A 261 -3.24 11.90 9.07
CA VAL A 261 -2.74 13.22 9.48
C VAL A 261 -1.36 13.46 8.91
N PHE A 262 -0.47 12.46 8.96
CA PHE A 262 0.85 12.55 8.34
C PHE A 262 0.75 12.77 6.82
N GLY A 263 -0.06 11.95 6.15
CA GLY A 263 -0.25 12.04 4.69
C GLY A 263 -0.83 13.38 4.26
N LEU A 264 -1.89 13.86 4.94
CA LEU A 264 -2.49 15.16 4.67
C LEU A 264 -1.51 16.29 4.98
N GLY A 265 -0.77 16.22 6.09
CA GLY A 265 0.25 17.20 6.45
C GLY A 265 1.34 17.32 5.39
N ALA A 266 1.87 16.20 4.92
CA ALA A 266 2.81 16.17 3.79
C ALA A 266 2.18 16.82 2.56
N LEU A 267 0.97 16.40 2.18
CA LEU A 267 0.28 16.91 1.00
C LEU A 267 0.03 18.44 1.07
N SER A 268 -0.36 18.95 2.24
CA SER A 268 -0.50 20.39 2.51
C SER A 268 0.79 21.17 2.32
N VAL A 269 1.94 20.63 2.77
CA VAL A 269 3.26 21.23 2.51
C VAL A 269 3.54 21.28 1.00
N GLY A 270 3.18 20.23 0.27
CA GLY A 270 3.32 20.16 -1.18
C GLY A 270 2.47 21.20 -1.90
N PHE A 271 1.23 21.41 -1.45
CA PHE A 271 0.35 22.46 -1.96
C PHE A 271 0.91 23.86 -1.71
N TRP A 272 1.30 24.15 -0.45
CA TRP A 272 1.84 25.45 -0.07
C TRP A 272 3.09 25.80 -0.88
N HIS A 273 4.01 24.86 -1.04
CA HIS A 273 5.24 25.07 -1.82
C HIS A 273 4.97 25.30 -3.31
N PHE A 274 3.97 24.62 -3.87
CA PHE A 274 3.63 24.74 -5.29
C PHE A 274 2.88 26.04 -5.62
N GLU A 275 2.13 26.56 -4.65
CA GLU A 275 1.41 27.84 -4.78
C GLU A 275 2.38 29.03 -4.72
N GLY A 276 3.40 28.96 -3.86
CA GLY A 276 4.41 30.03 -3.71
C GLY A 276 5.47 30.12 -4.82
N LYS A 277 5.53 29.18 -5.76
CA LYS A 277 6.47 29.25 -6.90
C LYS A 277 5.88 30.07 -8.05
N ASP A 278 6.02 31.39 -8.03
CA ASP A 278 5.76 32.21 -9.21
C ASP A 278 6.75 31.83 -10.33
N CYS A 279 6.22 31.32 -11.44
CA CYS A 279 6.94 31.11 -12.70
C CYS A 279 6.35 32.11 -13.69
#